data_AF-A0A452YFR7-F1
#
_entry.id   AF-A0A452YFR7-F1
#
_cell.length_a   1.000
_cell.length_b   1.000
_cell.length_c   1.000
_cell.angle_alpha   90.00
_cell.angle_beta   90.00
_cell.angle_gamma   90.00
#
_symmetry.space_group_name_H-M   'P 1'
#
loop_
_entity.id
_entity.type
_entity.pdbx_description
1 polymer ?
#
loop_
_entity_poly.entity_id
_entity_poly.type
_entity_poly.pdbx_seq_one_letter_code
_entity_poly.pdbx_strand_id
1 'polypeptide(L)'
;MGITIGAMLLEIQTLYQQHNQSCFLYLSSEVIKIFGSDPSCASYLTCLIQTLFNHTIQLLRTIQDFTARPDIADDCFLLASRCIRYCPDLFVPTEIFPRLVDCAMAGVTIQHREACKSILCFLSDTFDLAKSPEGEKYRDLINTIVLQRGATLARIMIASLTGALPSGRLEEVSYVLLSLSRAFGGNMLNWTRDCIALIPPQALTDSERSRFLTIISDASSGSSLGSLTDRFAEISEVCRRNKAVQDIVQAALQPHDLAFMVAPQHS
;
A
#
# COMPACT_ATOMS: atom_id res chain seq x y z
N MET A 1 23.48 24.60 -11.72
CA MET A 1 22.15 23.93 -11.76
C MET A 1 21.64 23.60 -10.35
N GLY A 2 22.48 23.06 -9.46
CA GLY A 2 22.10 22.70 -8.08
C GLY A 2 21.51 23.82 -7.19
N ILE A 3 21.92 25.08 -7.37
CA ILE A 3 21.42 26.21 -6.54
C ILE A 3 19.95 26.53 -6.86
N THR A 4 19.58 26.55 -8.15
CA THR A 4 18.22 26.89 -8.59
C THR A 4 17.21 25.81 -8.23
N ILE A 5 17.59 24.52 -8.38
CA ILE A 5 16.71 23.41 -8.00
C ILE A 5 16.53 23.37 -6.48
N GLY A 6 17.59 23.54 -5.69
CA GLY A 6 17.50 23.57 -4.22
C GLY A 6 16.54 24.64 -3.71
N ALA A 7 16.60 25.87 -4.25
CA ALA A 7 15.71 26.95 -3.89
C ALA A 7 14.24 26.64 -4.24
N MET A 8 13.99 26.10 -5.43
CA MET A 8 12.64 25.69 -5.85
C MET A 8 12.06 24.60 -4.94
N LEU A 9 12.85 23.59 -4.59
CA LEU A 9 12.39 22.49 -3.72
C LEU A 9 12.13 22.97 -2.29
N LEU A 10 12.86 23.96 -1.79
CA LEU A 10 12.59 24.57 -0.50
C LEU A 10 11.28 25.36 -0.49
N GLU A 11 11.00 26.08 -1.59
CA GLU A 11 9.74 26.82 -1.74
C GLU A 11 8.53 25.87 -1.78
N ILE A 12 8.64 24.76 -2.53
CA ILE A 12 7.60 23.71 -2.58
C ILE A 12 7.29 23.17 -1.19
N GLN A 13 8.31 22.89 -0.38
CA GLN A 13 8.14 22.40 0.99
C GLN A 13 7.37 23.40 1.84
N THR A 14 7.80 24.67 1.79
CA THR A 14 7.21 25.76 2.58
C THR A 14 5.74 25.96 2.22
N LEU A 15 5.44 26.06 0.93
CA LEU A 15 4.06 26.27 0.44
C LEU A 15 3.16 25.06 0.72
N TYR A 16 3.68 23.84 0.61
CA TYR A 16 2.88 22.65 0.93
C TYR A 16 2.50 22.60 2.41
N GLN A 17 3.45 22.89 3.31
CA GLN A 17 3.18 22.92 4.75
C GLN A 17 2.15 23.99 5.14
N GLN A 18 2.10 25.11 4.41
CA GLN A 18 1.17 26.20 4.68
C GLN A 18 -0.23 25.95 4.09
N HIS A 19 -0.31 25.37 2.90
CA HIS A 19 -1.55 25.36 2.11
C HIS A 19 -2.13 23.98 1.83
N ASN A 20 -1.39 22.89 2.09
CA ASN A 20 -1.81 21.50 1.87
C ASN A 20 -2.34 21.22 0.46
N GLN A 21 -1.83 21.91 -0.56
CA GLN A 21 -2.28 21.69 -1.94
C GLN A 21 -1.60 20.44 -2.52
N SER A 22 -2.40 19.46 -2.98
CA SER A 22 -1.88 18.18 -3.49
C SER A 22 -0.92 18.36 -4.67
N CYS A 23 -1.11 19.41 -5.47
CA CYS A 23 -0.27 19.72 -6.63
C CYS A 23 1.23 19.84 -6.31
N PHE A 24 1.60 20.18 -5.07
CA PHE A 24 3.00 20.19 -4.63
C PHE A 24 3.59 18.78 -4.49
N LEU A 25 2.78 17.79 -4.08
CA LEU A 25 3.15 16.38 -4.08
C LEU A 25 3.29 15.87 -5.52
N TYR A 26 2.33 16.19 -6.38
CA TYR A 26 2.38 15.85 -7.81
C TYR A 26 3.63 16.42 -8.49
N LEU A 27 3.89 17.73 -8.33
CA LEU A 27 5.07 18.38 -8.88
C LEU A 27 6.36 17.74 -8.37
N SER A 28 6.43 17.42 -7.09
CA SER A 28 7.56 16.71 -6.49
C SER A 28 7.75 15.32 -7.10
N SER A 29 6.66 14.64 -7.49
CA SER A 29 6.73 13.34 -8.15
C SER A 29 7.39 13.42 -9.54
N GLU A 30 7.12 14.49 -10.29
CA GLU A 30 7.77 14.74 -11.58
C GLU A 30 9.23 15.19 -11.41
N VAL A 31 9.56 15.95 -10.36
CA VAL A 31 10.96 16.23 -9.99
C VAL A 31 11.72 14.93 -9.71
N ILE A 32 11.18 14.04 -8.90
CA ILE A 32 11.82 12.75 -8.57
C ILE A 32 12.03 11.89 -9.81
N LYS A 33 11.08 11.89 -10.74
CA LYS A 33 11.19 11.16 -12.01
C LYS A 33 12.34 11.66 -12.89
N ILE A 34 12.63 12.97 -12.85
CA ILE A 34 13.68 13.60 -13.68
C ILE A 34 15.05 13.54 -12.99
N PHE A 35 15.11 13.84 -11.69
CA PHE A 35 16.35 14.08 -10.95
C PHE A 35 16.66 13.01 -9.90
N GLY A 36 15.78 12.03 -9.68
CA GLY A 36 15.93 11.04 -8.60
C GLY A 36 17.23 10.23 -8.65
N SER A 37 17.75 9.97 -9.86
CA SER A 37 19.01 9.26 -10.07
C SER A 37 20.25 10.16 -10.11
N ASP A 38 20.09 11.49 -9.99
CA ASP A 38 21.21 12.45 -10.03
C ASP A 38 21.81 12.63 -8.62
N PRO A 39 23.05 12.17 -8.36
CA PRO A 39 23.68 12.28 -7.05
C PRO A 39 23.88 13.72 -6.59
N SER A 40 23.96 14.69 -7.51
CA SER A 40 24.10 16.11 -7.16
C SER A 40 22.84 16.71 -6.54
N CYS A 41 21.69 16.05 -6.74
CA CYS A 41 20.39 16.45 -6.19
C CYS A 41 20.01 15.67 -4.92
N ALA A 42 20.75 14.62 -4.57
CA ALA A 42 20.37 13.66 -3.52
C ALA A 42 20.01 14.32 -2.19
N SER A 43 20.83 15.25 -1.70
CA SER A 43 20.57 15.93 -0.41
C SER A 43 19.27 16.74 -0.41
N TYR A 44 19.01 17.49 -1.50
CA TYR A 44 17.78 18.29 -1.64
C TYR A 44 16.54 17.40 -1.78
N LEU A 45 16.64 16.30 -2.52
CA LEU A 45 15.55 15.35 -2.71
C LEU A 45 15.24 14.58 -1.43
N THR A 46 16.25 14.15 -0.68
CA THR A 46 16.03 13.52 0.64
C THR A 46 15.29 14.46 1.58
N CYS A 47 15.69 15.74 1.64
CA CYS A 47 15.00 16.76 2.44
C CYS A 47 13.54 16.95 1.99
N LEU A 48 13.30 17.09 0.68
CA LEU A 48 11.96 17.20 0.09
C LEU A 48 11.07 16.02 0.48
N ILE A 49 11.55 14.78 0.25
CA ILE A 49 10.84 13.53 0.55
C ILE A 49 10.44 13.48 2.02
N GLN A 50 11.40 13.72 2.92
CA GLN A 50 11.16 13.66 4.36
C GLN A 50 10.16 14.71 4.81
N THR A 51 10.29 15.96 4.36
CA THR A 51 9.41 17.06 4.75
C THR A 51 7.98 16.82 4.27
N LEU A 52 7.79 16.49 2.98
CA LEU A 52 6.47 16.30 2.40
C LEU A 52 5.75 15.09 3.01
N PHE A 53 6.42 13.94 3.15
CA PHE A 53 5.78 12.76 3.73
C PHE A 53 5.52 12.90 5.23
N ASN A 54 6.43 13.51 6.01
CA ASN A 54 6.16 13.77 7.43
C ASN A 54 4.89 14.59 7.62
N HIS A 55 4.72 15.63 6.81
CA HIS A 55 3.53 16.48 6.85
C HIS A 55 2.28 15.71 6.40
N THR A 56 2.38 15.00 5.28
CA THR A 56 1.23 14.29 4.69
C THR A 56 0.72 13.14 5.56
N ILE A 57 1.61 12.37 6.21
CA ILE A 57 1.23 11.32 7.17
C ILE A 57 0.42 11.91 8.33
N GLN A 58 0.70 13.16 8.75
CA GLN A 58 -0.09 13.80 9.80
C GLN A 58 -1.49 14.21 9.33
N LEU A 59 -1.66 14.47 8.03
CA LEU A 59 -2.94 14.81 7.40
C LEU A 59 -3.81 13.57 7.09
N LEU A 60 -3.19 12.40 6.94
CA LEU A 60 -3.82 11.15 6.49
C LEU A 60 -3.69 10.06 7.57
N ARG A 61 -4.40 10.22 8.70
CA ARG A 61 -4.30 9.27 9.83
C ARG A 61 -5.40 8.22 9.83
N THR A 62 -6.60 8.63 9.43
CA THR A 62 -7.78 7.76 9.45
C THR A 62 -8.43 7.68 8.07
N ILE A 63 -9.24 6.64 7.85
CA ILE A 63 -9.99 6.51 6.60
C ILE A 63 -10.89 7.73 6.30
N GLN A 64 -11.35 8.46 7.32
CA GLN A 64 -12.09 9.70 7.15
C GLN A 64 -11.20 10.82 6.60
N ASP A 65 -9.96 10.94 7.05
CA ASP A 65 -9.00 11.91 6.50
C ASP A 65 -8.71 11.66 5.03
N PHE A 66 -8.48 10.39 4.68
CA PHE A 66 -8.30 9.93 3.31
C PHE A 66 -9.51 10.29 2.44
N THR A 67 -10.72 10.05 2.95
CA THR A 67 -11.97 10.38 2.24
C THR A 67 -12.17 11.89 2.08
N ALA A 68 -11.75 12.69 3.06
CA ALA A 68 -11.85 14.14 3.00
C ALA A 68 -10.80 14.78 2.06
N ARG A 69 -9.66 14.11 1.82
CA ARG A 69 -8.52 14.62 1.05
C ARG A 69 -7.99 13.59 0.04
N PRO A 70 -8.84 13.09 -0.88
CA PRO A 70 -8.48 12.00 -1.78
C PRO A 70 -7.40 12.41 -2.80
N ASP A 71 -7.34 13.68 -3.17
CA ASP A 71 -6.31 14.29 -4.01
C ASP A 71 -4.92 14.24 -3.35
N ILE A 72 -4.83 14.61 -2.07
CA ILE A 72 -3.59 14.49 -1.30
C ILE A 72 -3.17 13.03 -1.17
N ALA A 73 -4.12 12.13 -0.90
CA ALA A 73 -3.82 10.70 -0.84
C ALA A 73 -3.29 10.17 -2.18
N ASP A 74 -3.94 10.52 -3.28
CA ASP A 74 -3.50 10.13 -4.63
C ASP A 74 -2.08 10.60 -4.93
N ASP A 75 -1.84 11.91 -4.84
CA ASP A 75 -0.54 12.49 -5.17
C ASP A 75 0.57 12.06 -4.19
N CYS A 76 0.24 11.77 -2.92
CA CYS A 76 1.18 11.24 -1.94
C CYS A 76 1.69 9.86 -2.33
N PHE A 77 0.78 8.94 -2.67
CA PHE A 77 1.18 7.58 -3.01
C PHE A 77 1.71 7.47 -4.44
N LEU A 78 1.32 8.38 -5.33
CA LEU A 78 2.03 8.59 -6.60
C LEU A 78 3.50 8.98 -6.36
N LEU A 79 3.75 9.98 -5.52
CA LEU A 79 5.10 10.40 -5.14
C LEU A 79 5.88 9.24 -4.48
N ALA A 80 5.25 8.47 -3.60
CA ALA A 80 5.87 7.32 -2.95
C ALA A 80 6.30 6.25 -3.97
N SER A 81 5.43 5.90 -4.92
CA SER A 81 5.76 5.03 -6.05
C SER A 81 6.92 5.57 -6.89
N ARG A 82 6.98 6.88 -7.15
CA ARG A 82 8.13 7.49 -7.84
C ARG A 82 9.42 7.36 -7.03
N CYS A 83 9.38 7.55 -5.72
CA CYS A 83 10.55 7.40 -4.87
C CYS A 83 11.09 5.95 -4.93
N ILE A 84 10.22 4.95 -4.88
CA ILE A 84 10.58 3.52 -5.01
C ILE A 84 11.26 3.24 -6.35
N ARG A 85 10.75 3.81 -7.46
CA ARG A 85 11.26 3.51 -8.81
C ARG A 85 12.51 4.29 -9.22
N TYR A 86 12.64 5.55 -8.82
CA TYR A 86 13.68 6.45 -9.35
C TYR A 86 14.78 6.78 -8.36
N CYS A 87 14.52 6.70 -7.05
CA CYS A 87 15.51 7.02 -6.02
C CYS A 87 15.32 6.21 -4.72
N PRO A 88 15.24 4.87 -4.77
CA PRO A 88 14.95 4.07 -3.59
C PRO A 88 15.99 4.25 -2.47
N ASP A 89 17.25 4.56 -2.81
CA ASP A 89 18.32 4.86 -1.85
C ASP A 89 18.01 6.07 -0.94
N LEU A 90 17.24 7.03 -1.43
CA LEU A 90 16.89 8.25 -0.68
C LEU A 90 15.65 8.05 0.20
N PHE A 91 14.94 6.94 0.04
CA PHE A 91 13.63 6.74 0.64
C PHE A 91 13.54 5.47 1.49
N VAL A 92 13.86 4.30 0.93
CA VAL A 92 13.67 3.00 1.58
C VAL A 92 14.46 2.85 2.89
N PRO A 93 15.72 3.32 3.00
CA PRO A 93 16.48 3.26 4.25
C PRO A 93 16.00 4.21 5.36
N THR A 94 15.06 5.11 5.06
CA THR A 94 14.64 6.16 6.01
C THR A 94 13.50 5.69 6.92
N GLU A 95 13.35 6.32 8.08
CA GLU A 95 12.23 6.06 9.01
C GLU A 95 10.85 6.43 8.44
N ILE A 96 10.81 7.17 7.33
CA ILE A 96 9.57 7.55 6.65
C ILE A 96 8.94 6.35 5.96
N PHE A 97 9.76 5.46 5.39
CA PHE A 97 9.27 4.31 4.63
C PHE A 97 8.30 3.42 5.44
N PRO A 98 8.67 2.90 6.64
CA PRO A 98 7.72 2.10 7.43
C PRO A 98 6.46 2.88 7.83
N ARG A 99 6.59 4.18 8.14
CA ARG A 99 5.44 5.04 8.47
C ARG A 99 4.48 5.26 7.29
N LEU A 100 5.01 5.31 6.07
CA LEU A 100 4.18 5.36 4.86
C LEU A 100 3.50 4.02 4.57
N VAL A 101 4.13 2.89 4.88
CA VAL A 101 3.46 1.58 4.80
C VAL A 101 2.28 1.52 5.79
N ASP A 102 2.45 2.01 7.02
CA ASP A 102 1.36 2.11 7.99
C ASP A 102 0.24 3.05 7.51
N CYS A 103 0.61 4.21 6.95
CA CYS A 103 -0.33 5.16 6.34
C CYS A 103 -1.12 4.52 5.17
N ALA A 104 -0.45 3.76 4.30
CA ALA A 104 -1.09 3.02 3.21
C ALA A 104 -2.12 2.03 3.74
N MET A 105 -1.77 1.27 4.79
CA MET A 105 -2.66 0.31 5.42
C MET A 105 -3.90 0.97 6.05
N ALA A 106 -3.75 2.18 6.62
CA ALA A 106 -4.86 2.94 7.17
C ALA A 106 -5.85 3.46 6.10
N GLY A 107 -5.37 3.71 4.87
CA GLY A 107 -6.13 4.38 3.82
C GLY A 107 -6.52 3.54 2.60
N VAL A 108 -5.95 2.35 2.39
CA VAL A 108 -6.11 1.60 1.12
C VAL A 108 -7.56 1.21 0.79
N THR A 109 -8.44 1.15 1.80
CA THR A 109 -9.88 0.88 1.62
C THR A 109 -10.70 2.13 1.24
N ILE A 110 -10.04 3.25 0.93
CA ILE A 110 -10.68 4.47 0.44
C ILE A 110 -11.50 4.17 -0.82
N GLN A 111 -12.71 4.71 -0.90
CA GLN A 111 -13.62 4.47 -2.03
C GLN A 111 -13.27 5.32 -3.26
N HIS A 112 -12.43 6.34 -3.11
CA HIS A 112 -11.96 7.16 -4.21
C HIS A 112 -11.01 6.38 -5.13
N ARG A 113 -11.35 6.35 -6.43
CA ARG A 113 -10.74 5.46 -7.41
C ARG A 113 -9.24 5.62 -7.57
N GLU A 114 -8.78 6.83 -7.92
CA GLU A 114 -7.37 7.07 -8.25
C GLU A 114 -6.50 6.98 -6.98
N ALA A 115 -6.90 7.63 -5.89
CA ALA A 115 -6.26 7.49 -4.57
C ALA A 115 -6.03 6.03 -4.14
N CYS A 116 -7.08 5.19 -4.19
CA CYS A 116 -6.96 3.76 -3.86
C CYS A 116 -5.96 3.05 -4.79
N LYS A 117 -6.02 3.35 -6.09
CA LYS A 117 -5.11 2.79 -7.09
C LYS A 117 -3.66 3.19 -6.80
N SER A 118 -3.39 4.45 -6.48
CA SER A 118 -2.04 4.93 -6.12
C SER A 118 -1.51 4.25 -4.86
N ILE A 119 -2.34 4.04 -3.84
CA ILE A 119 -1.95 3.28 -2.63
C ILE A 119 -1.60 1.82 -2.99
N LEU A 120 -2.45 1.14 -3.77
CA LEU A 120 -2.20 -0.24 -4.20
C LEU A 120 -0.93 -0.35 -5.07
N CYS A 121 -0.69 0.61 -5.97
CA CYS A 121 0.51 0.69 -6.78
C CYS A 121 1.77 0.88 -5.93
N PHE A 122 1.74 1.72 -4.89
CA PHE A 122 2.86 1.88 -3.97
C PHE A 122 3.19 0.57 -3.23
N LEU A 123 2.17 -0.14 -2.74
CA LEU A 123 2.35 -1.44 -2.07
C LEU A 123 2.96 -2.47 -3.02
N SER A 124 2.46 -2.57 -4.26
CA SER A 124 3.01 -3.51 -5.23
C SER A 124 4.43 -3.14 -5.68
N ASP A 125 4.70 -1.86 -5.95
CA ASP A 125 6.03 -1.37 -6.31
C ASP A 125 7.07 -1.71 -5.22
N THR A 126 6.66 -1.64 -3.96
CA THR A 126 7.50 -2.00 -2.82
C THR A 126 7.89 -3.48 -2.83
N PHE A 127 6.93 -4.38 -3.08
CA PHE A 127 7.19 -5.81 -3.15
C PHE A 127 7.99 -6.21 -4.39
N ASP A 128 7.70 -5.55 -5.51
CA ASP A 128 8.37 -5.80 -6.77
C ASP A 128 9.84 -5.33 -6.71
N LEU A 129 10.12 -4.18 -6.06
CA LEU A 129 11.49 -3.72 -5.80
C LEU A 129 12.27 -4.75 -4.99
N ALA A 130 11.72 -5.27 -3.89
CA ALA A 130 12.40 -6.28 -3.06
C ALA A 130 12.70 -7.59 -3.80
N LYS A 131 12.01 -7.85 -4.91
CA LYS A 131 12.20 -9.03 -5.77
C LYS A 131 13.07 -8.78 -6.98
N SER A 132 13.25 -7.52 -7.39
CA SER A 132 14.02 -7.20 -8.58
C SER A 132 15.53 -7.35 -8.31
N PRO A 133 16.34 -7.66 -9.33
CA PRO A 133 17.79 -7.68 -9.19
C PRO A 133 18.36 -6.35 -8.66
N GLU A 134 17.80 -5.23 -9.11
CA GLU A 134 18.23 -3.88 -8.75
C GLU A 134 17.90 -3.53 -7.29
N GLY A 135 16.85 -4.14 -6.73
CA GLY A 135 16.40 -3.94 -5.37
C GLY A 135 16.91 -4.95 -4.35
N GLU A 136 17.82 -5.86 -4.73
CA GLU A 136 18.38 -6.88 -3.84
C GLU A 136 18.93 -6.27 -2.54
N LYS A 137 19.59 -5.12 -2.61
CA LYS A 137 20.13 -4.40 -1.45
C LYS A 137 19.07 -3.90 -0.45
N TYR A 138 17.82 -3.71 -0.89
CA TYR A 138 16.71 -3.27 -0.03
C TYR A 138 15.86 -4.42 0.47
N ARG A 139 15.99 -5.60 -0.13
CA ARG A 139 15.13 -6.77 0.10
C ARG A 139 14.98 -7.08 1.58
N ASP A 140 16.09 -7.16 2.31
CA ASP A 140 16.05 -7.54 3.73
C ASP A 140 15.34 -6.48 4.59
N LEU A 141 15.57 -5.19 4.30
CA LEU A 141 14.93 -4.08 5.01
C LEU A 141 13.42 -4.03 4.73
N ILE A 142 13.02 -4.09 3.45
CA ILE A 142 11.61 -4.12 3.04
C ILE A 142 10.92 -5.34 3.65
N ASN A 143 11.52 -6.53 3.52
CA ASN A 143 10.94 -7.76 4.06
C ASN A 143 10.79 -7.69 5.58
N THR A 144 11.77 -7.14 6.31
CA THR A 144 11.68 -6.99 7.77
C THR A 144 10.51 -6.08 8.16
N ILE A 145 10.36 -4.93 7.49
CA ILE A 145 9.29 -3.96 7.76
C ILE A 145 7.92 -4.56 7.45
N VAL A 146 7.79 -5.24 6.30
CA VAL A 146 6.53 -5.81 5.84
C VAL A 146 6.16 -7.05 6.66
N LEU A 147 7.12 -7.88 7.07
CA LEU A 147 6.84 -9.09 7.86
C LEU A 147 6.16 -8.73 9.19
N GLN A 148 6.55 -7.63 9.83
CA GLN A 148 5.90 -7.11 11.04
C GLN A 148 4.44 -6.69 10.83
N ARG A 149 4.07 -6.35 9.60
CA ARG A 149 2.73 -5.86 9.19
C ARG A 149 1.94 -6.90 8.40
N GLY A 150 2.56 -8.04 8.09
CA GLY A 150 2.11 -8.96 7.05
C GLY A 150 0.73 -9.56 7.30
N ALA A 151 0.46 -9.97 8.54
CA ALA A 151 -0.86 -10.50 8.92
C ALA A 151 -1.97 -9.46 8.73
N THR A 152 -1.77 -8.23 9.21
CA THR A 152 -2.72 -7.12 9.06
C THR A 152 -2.88 -6.72 7.60
N LEU A 153 -1.79 -6.64 6.85
CA LEU A 153 -1.83 -6.28 5.43
C LEU A 153 -2.57 -7.35 4.62
N ALA A 154 -2.29 -8.63 4.86
CA ALA A 154 -3.01 -9.74 4.23
C ALA A 154 -4.51 -9.66 4.55
N ARG A 155 -4.88 -9.40 5.80
CA ARG A 155 -6.28 -9.23 6.21
C ARG A 155 -6.95 -8.08 5.46
N ILE A 156 -6.30 -6.91 5.36
CA ILE A 156 -6.83 -5.75 4.63
C ILE A 156 -6.99 -6.07 3.15
N MET A 157 -6.00 -6.71 2.51
CA MET A 157 -6.09 -7.08 1.09
C MET A 157 -7.19 -8.12 0.82
N ILE A 158 -7.36 -9.10 1.71
CA ILE A 158 -8.45 -10.08 1.62
C ILE A 158 -9.81 -9.39 1.84
N ALA A 159 -9.92 -8.45 2.78
CA ALA A 159 -11.13 -7.65 2.97
C ALA A 159 -11.46 -6.83 1.71
N SER A 160 -10.47 -6.16 1.12
CA SER A 160 -10.56 -5.43 -0.14
C SER A 160 -11.07 -6.31 -1.29
N LEU A 161 -10.50 -7.51 -1.43
CA LEU A 161 -10.92 -8.48 -2.42
C LEU A 161 -12.39 -8.89 -2.22
N THR A 162 -12.77 -9.18 -0.98
CA THR A 162 -14.07 -9.78 -0.64
C THR A 162 -15.21 -8.79 -0.43
N GLY A 163 -14.96 -7.48 -0.42
CA GLY A 163 -16.05 -6.51 -0.32
C GLY A 163 -15.72 -5.12 0.19
N ALA A 164 -14.55 -4.86 0.78
CA ALA A 164 -14.21 -3.52 1.29
C ALA A 164 -13.97 -2.50 0.16
N LEU A 165 -13.56 -2.98 -1.03
CA LEU A 165 -13.43 -2.16 -2.23
C LEU A 165 -14.44 -2.58 -3.31
N PRO A 166 -14.83 -1.67 -4.23
CA PRO A 166 -15.66 -2.01 -5.39
C PRO A 166 -15.00 -3.08 -6.28
N SER A 167 -15.80 -3.87 -7.00
CA SER A 167 -15.29 -4.91 -7.91
C SER A 167 -14.40 -4.36 -9.04
N GLY A 168 -14.57 -3.09 -9.41
CA GLY A 168 -13.68 -2.38 -10.34
C GLY A 168 -12.27 -2.10 -9.81
N ARG A 169 -11.87 -2.67 -8.66
CA ARG A 169 -10.49 -2.66 -8.12
C ARG A 169 -9.89 -4.08 -7.99
N LEU A 170 -10.58 -5.11 -8.47
CA LEU A 170 -10.16 -6.49 -8.24
C LEU A 170 -8.82 -6.81 -8.89
N GLU A 171 -8.52 -6.23 -10.05
CA GLU A 171 -7.24 -6.45 -10.74
C GLU A 171 -6.07 -5.90 -9.91
N GLU A 172 -6.17 -4.66 -9.43
CA GLU A 172 -5.12 -4.04 -8.62
C GLU A 172 -4.94 -4.76 -7.27
N VAL A 173 -6.04 -5.15 -6.61
CA VAL A 173 -5.99 -5.91 -5.35
C VAL A 173 -5.38 -7.30 -5.58
N SER A 174 -5.75 -7.97 -6.67
CA SER A 174 -5.19 -9.29 -7.04
C SER A 174 -3.70 -9.21 -7.29
N TYR A 175 -3.22 -8.12 -7.91
CA TYR A 175 -1.80 -7.91 -8.12
C TYR A 175 -1.03 -7.75 -6.80
N VAL A 176 -1.55 -6.94 -5.86
CA VAL A 176 -0.92 -6.80 -4.53
C VAL A 176 -0.88 -8.13 -3.78
N LEU A 177 -1.99 -8.89 -3.80
CA LEU A 177 -2.05 -10.24 -3.20
C LEU A 177 -1.04 -11.20 -3.84
N LEU A 178 -0.88 -11.14 -5.17
CA LEU A 178 0.11 -11.94 -5.90
C LEU A 178 1.53 -11.56 -5.50
N SER A 179 1.88 -10.28 -5.53
CA SER A 179 3.23 -9.81 -5.17
C SER A 179 3.56 -10.15 -3.71
N LEU A 180 2.60 -10.00 -2.79
CA LEU A 180 2.73 -10.39 -1.39
C LEU A 180 2.92 -11.91 -1.23
N SER A 181 2.13 -12.72 -1.95
CA SER A 181 2.25 -14.19 -1.94
C SER A 181 3.60 -14.65 -2.45
N ARG A 182 4.08 -14.08 -3.55
CA ARG A 182 5.41 -14.38 -4.07
C ARG A 182 6.50 -13.97 -3.09
N ALA A 183 6.34 -12.85 -2.38
CA ALA A 183 7.38 -12.32 -1.48
C ALA A 183 7.50 -13.12 -0.18
N PHE A 184 6.37 -13.57 0.38
CA PHE A 184 6.34 -14.16 1.73
C PHE A 184 5.93 -15.64 1.76
N GLY A 185 5.52 -16.22 0.63
CA GLY A 185 5.28 -17.65 0.46
C GLY A 185 4.46 -18.27 1.60
N GLY A 186 5.08 -19.16 2.36
CA GLY A 186 4.44 -19.85 3.50
C GLY A 186 3.87 -18.90 4.57
N ASN A 187 4.48 -17.74 4.81
CA ASN A 187 3.93 -16.74 5.73
C ASN A 187 2.60 -16.18 5.20
N MET A 188 2.53 -15.85 3.90
CA MET A 188 1.28 -15.38 3.29
C MET A 188 0.18 -16.44 3.33
N LEU A 189 0.54 -17.72 3.12
CA LEU A 189 -0.41 -18.83 3.25
C LEU A 189 -0.95 -18.95 4.69
N ASN A 190 -0.10 -18.77 5.70
CA ASN A 190 -0.49 -18.78 7.10
C ASN A 190 -1.40 -17.60 7.45
N TRP A 191 -1.02 -16.38 7.08
CA TRP A 191 -1.85 -15.20 7.29
C TRP A 191 -3.21 -15.33 6.62
N THR A 192 -3.25 -15.86 5.40
CA THR A 192 -4.52 -16.12 4.69
C THR A 192 -5.38 -17.11 5.47
N ARG A 193 -4.80 -18.22 5.93
CA ARG A 193 -5.51 -19.25 6.71
C ARG A 193 -6.13 -18.65 7.97
N ASP A 194 -5.37 -17.86 8.71
CA ASP A 194 -5.84 -17.21 9.92
C ASP A 194 -6.95 -16.19 9.63
N CYS A 195 -6.82 -15.42 8.53
CA CYS A 195 -7.84 -14.45 8.11
C CYS A 195 -9.14 -15.11 7.71
N ILE A 196 -9.10 -16.11 6.83
CA ILE A 196 -10.33 -16.77 6.36
C ILE A 196 -10.98 -17.57 7.48
N ALA A 197 -10.22 -18.09 8.45
CA ALA A 197 -10.74 -18.76 9.64
C ALA A 197 -11.71 -17.89 10.45
N LEU A 198 -11.52 -16.56 10.46
CA LEU A 198 -12.41 -15.61 11.14
C LEU A 198 -13.79 -15.49 10.48
N ILE A 199 -13.89 -15.76 9.18
CA ILE A 199 -15.15 -15.70 8.47
C ILE A 199 -16.02 -16.86 8.97
N PRO A 200 -17.33 -16.69 9.19
CA PRO A 200 -18.22 -17.81 9.54
C PRO A 200 -18.49 -18.77 8.37
N PRO A 201 -18.70 -20.09 8.62
CA PRO A 201 -18.92 -21.08 7.57
C PRO A 201 -20.20 -20.84 6.74
N GLN A 202 -21.18 -20.13 7.32
CA GLN A 202 -22.39 -19.70 6.61
C GLN A 202 -22.11 -18.69 5.47
N ALA A 203 -21.00 -17.95 5.57
CA ALA A 203 -20.58 -16.96 4.58
C ALA A 203 -19.50 -17.51 3.64
N LEU A 204 -18.58 -18.34 4.15
CA LEU A 204 -17.52 -18.98 3.37
C LEU A 204 -17.32 -20.43 3.84
N THR A 205 -17.73 -21.39 3.02
CA THR A 205 -17.67 -22.82 3.30
C THR A 205 -16.24 -23.37 3.36
N ASP A 206 -16.06 -24.56 3.93
CA ASP A 206 -14.73 -25.17 4.06
C ASP A 206 -14.09 -25.51 2.70
N SER A 207 -14.90 -25.85 1.69
CA SER A 207 -14.43 -26.06 0.33
C SER A 207 -13.94 -24.76 -0.32
N GLU A 208 -14.68 -23.65 -0.13
CA GLU A 208 -14.28 -22.33 -0.64
C GLU A 208 -13.02 -21.82 0.07
N ARG A 209 -12.87 -22.05 1.38
CA ARG A 209 -11.62 -21.75 2.11
C ARG A 209 -10.44 -22.51 1.55
N SER A 210 -10.61 -23.82 1.36
CA SER A 210 -9.56 -24.68 0.81
C SER A 210 -9.15 -24.21 -0.58
N ARG A 211 -10.12 -23.82 -1.41
CA ARG A 211 -9.88 -23.25 -2.74
C ARG A 211 -9.09 -21.94 -2.67
N PHE A 212 -9.42 -21.04 -1.74
CA PHE A 212 -8.68 -19.80 -1.55
C PHE A 212 -7.22 -20.08 -1.16
N LEU A 213 -6.98 -21.01 -0.22
CA LEU A 213 -5.61 -21.40 0.16
C LEU A 213 -4.82 -21.98 -1.02
N THR A 214 -5.45 -22.78 -1.89
CA THR A 214 -4.83 -23.27 -3.12
C THR A 214 -4.43 -22.11 -4.05
N ILE A 215 -5.29 -21.11 -4.24
CA ILE A 215 -4.98 -19.94 -5.08
C ILE A 215 -3.74 -19.20 -4.55
N ILE A 216 -3.61 -18.99 -3.24
CA ILE A 216 -2.44 -18.33 -2.62
C ILE A 216 -1.17 -19.20 -2.73
N SER A 217 -1.31 -20.51 -2.56
CA SER A 217 -0.20 -21.45 -2.78
C SER A 217 0.31 -21.39 -4.21
N ASP A 218 -0.60 -21.38 -5.19
CA ASP A 218 -0.28 -21.29 -6.62
C ASP A 218 0.33 -19.93 -7.01
N ALA A 219 -0.12 -18.84 -6.36
CA ALA A 219 0.46 -17.52 -6.52
C ALA A 219 1.92 -17.50 -6.05
N SER A 220 2.21 -18.18 -4.94
CA SER A 220 3.55 -18.30 -4.36
C SER A 220 4.49 -19.13 -5.24
N SER A 221 3.96 -20.12 -5.98
CA SER A 221 4.74 -21.00 -6.87
C SER A 221 4.97 -20.44 -8.28
N GLY A 222 4.51 -19.21 -8.57
CA GLY A 222 4.83 -18.50 -9.81
C GLY A 222 3.73 -18.51 -10.87
N SER A 223 2.47 -18.81 -10.52
CA SER A 223 1.34 -18.69 -11.45
C SER A 223 1.21 -17.28 -12.07
N SER A 224 0.67 -17.21 -13.28
CA SER A 224 0.48 -15.96 -14.01
C SER A 224 -0.67 -15.12 -13.43
N LEU A 225 -0.55 -13.79 -13.49
CA LEU A 225 -1.52 -12.85 -12.92
C LEU A 225 -2.94 -13.05 -13.50
N GLY A 226 -3.09 -13.16 -14.82
CA GLY A 226 -4.41 -13.31 -15.46
C GLY A 226 -5.20 -14.52 -14.92
N SER A 227 -4.55 -15.68 -14.83
CA SER A 227 -5.18 -16.90 -14.27
C SER A 227 -5.55 -16.80 -12.79
N LEU A 228 -4.87 -15.93 -12.05
CA LEU A 228 -5.11 -15.71 -10.63
C LEU A 228 -6.21 -14.69 -10.39
N THR A 229 -6.25 -13.63 -11.20
CA THR A 229 -7.29 -12.59 -11.11
C THR A 229 -8.67 -13.19 -11.32
N ASP A 230 -8.86 -14.07 -12.31
CA ASP A 230 -10.14 -14.75 -12.51
C ASP A 230 -10.53 -15.60 -11.30
N ARG A 231 -9.59 -16.37 -10.74
CA ARG A 231 -9.82 -17.20 -9.55
C ARG A 231 -10.11 -16.37 -8.30
N PHE A 232 -9.45 -15.24 -8.13
CA PHE A 232 -9.74 -14.28 -7.06
C PHE A 232 -11.10 -13.60 -7.26
N ALA A 233 -11.48 -13.30 -8.50
CA ALA A 233 -12.79 -12.75 -8.83
C ALA A 233 -13.91 -13.71 -8.44
N GLU A 234 -13.77 -15.01 -8.72
CA GLU A 234 -14.76 -16.02 -8.30
C GLU A 234 -14.90 -16.09 -6.76
N ILE A 235 -13.79 -16.02 -6.00
CA ILE A 235 -13.86 -15.95 -4.53
C ILE A 235 -14.51 -14.65 -4.06
N SER A 236 -14.21 -13.54 -4.72
CA SER A 236 -14.84 -12.24 -4.46
C SER A 236 -16.36 -12.32 -4.69
N GLU A 237 -16.82 -12.97 -5.76
CA GLU A 237 -18.24 -13.16 -6.04
C GLU A 237 -18.95 -13.97 -4.96
N VAL A 238 -18.34 -15.05 -4.47
CA VAL A 238 -18.88 -15.84 -3.33
C VAL A 238 -19.12 -14.94 -2.11
N CYS A 239 -18.11 -14.15 -1.73
CA CYS A 239 -18.20 -13.25 -0.58
C CYS A 239 -19.16 -12.08 -0.80
N ARG A 240 -19.50 -11.76 -2.07
CA ARG A 240 -20.39 -10.66 -2.46
C ARG A 240 -21.77 -11.15 -2.94
N ARG A 241 -22.06 -12.45 -2.86
CA ARG A 241 -23.27 -13.07 -3.44
C ARG A 241 -24.58 -12.44 -2.99
N ASN A 242 -24.61 -11.87 -1.78
CA ASN A 242 -25.65 -10.97 -1.32
C ASN A 242 -25.11 -10.05 -0.22
N LYS A 243 -25.88 -9.00 0.09
CA LYS A 243 -25.49 -7.99 1.07
C LYS A 243 -25.24 -8.57 2.48
N ALA A 244 -26.07 -9.50 2.93
CA ALA A 244 -25.90 -10.13 4.24
C ALA A 244 -24.59 -10.92 4.37
N VAL A 245 -24.22 -11.66 3.32
CA VAL A 245 -22.95 -12.41 3.27
C VAL A 245 -21.78 -11.45 3.26
N GLN A 246 -21.84 -10.42 2.41
CA GLN A 246 -20.79 -9.40 2.36
C GLN A 246 -20.61 -8.73 3.73
N ASP A 247 -21.69 -8.36 4.40
CA ASP A 247 -21.63 -7.72 5.72
C ASP A 247 -21.03 -8.65 6.79
N ILE A 248 -21.36 -9.95 6.76
CA ILE A 248 -20.75 -10.96 7.63
C ILE A 248 -19.23 -11.06 7.38
N VAL A 249 -18.82 -11.13 6.10
CA VAL A 249 -17.40 -11.22 5.74
C VAL A 249 -16.65 -9.95 6.17
N GLN A 250 -17.22 -8.77 5.89
CA GLN A 250 -16.57 -7.51 6.25
C GLN A 250 -16.49 -7.30 7.76
N ALA A 251 -17.52 -7.68 8.52
CA ALA A 251 -17.47 -7.64 9.99
C ALA A 251 -16.38 -8.56 10.55
N ALA A 252 -16.24 -9.78 9.99
CA ALA A 252 -15.20 -10.72 10.41
C ALA A 252 -13.79 -10.24 10.06
N LEU A 253 -13.63 -9.55 8.93
CA LEU A 253 -12.32 -9.10 8.42
C LEU A 253 -11.95 -7.69 8.84
N GLN A 254 -12.84 -6.91 9.45
CA GLN A 254 -12.52 -5.59 9.97
C GLN A 254 -11.33 -5.70 10.94
N PRO A 255 -10.19 -5.04 10.67
CA PRO A 255 -9.05 -5.08 11.59
C PRO A 255 -9.44 -4.37 12.88
N HIS A 256 -9.40 -5.09 14.01
CA HIS A 256 -9.71 -4.52 15.33
C HIS A 256 -8.64 -3.49 15.76
N ASP A 257 -7.44 -3.57 15.16
CA ASP A 257 -6.24 -2.85 15.59
C ASP A 257 -5.75 -1.78 14.60
N LEU A 258 -6.60 -1.28 13.69
CA LEU A 258 -6.23 -0.11 12.85
C LEU A 258 -6.11 1.21 13.63
N ALA A 259 -6.04 1.13 14.97
CA ALA A 259 -5.42 2.15 15.80
C ALA A 259 -3.88 2.04 15.66
N PHE A 260 -3.34 2.37 14.49
CA PHE A 260 -1.90 2.55 14.34
C PHE A 260 -1.47 3.69 15.26
N MET A 261 -0.91 3.30 16.41
CA MET A 261 -0.05 4.05 17.32
C MET A 261 -0.11 5.57 17.14
N VAL A 262 -1.09 6.20 17.80
CA VAL A 262 -0.88 7.56 18.30
C VAL A 262 0.33 7.47 19.23
N ALA A 263 1.52 7.78 18.73
CA ALA A 263 2.65 8.04 19.61
C ALA A 263 2.19 9.13 20.59
N PRO A 264 2.39 8.96 21.91
CA PRO A 264 2.01 10.00 22.86
C PRO A 264 2.75 11.28 22.48
N GLN A 265 1.99 12.35 22.28
CA GLN A 265 2.56 13.69 22.22
C GLN A 265 3.20 13.95 23.57
N HIS A 266 4.53 13.83 23.66
CA HIS A 266 5.25 14.45 24.74
C HIS A 266 5.24 15.96 24.48
N SER A 267 4.47 16.63 25.33
CA SER A 267 4.48 18.06 25.63
C SER A 267 5.88 18.62 25.84
#